data_AF-A0A6F8ZF07-F1
#
_entry.id   AF-A0A6F8ZF07-F1
#
_cell.length_a   1.000
_cell.length_b   1.000
_cell.length_c   1.000
_cell.angle_alpha   90.00
_cell.angle_beta   90.00
_cell.angle_gamma   90.00
#
_symmetry.space_group_name_H-M   'P 1'
#
loop_
_entity.id
_entity.type
_entity.pdbx_description
1 polymer ?
#
loop_
_entity_poly.entity_id
_entity_poly.type
_entity_poly.pdbx_seq_one_letter_code
_entity_poly.pdbx_strand_id
1 'polypeptide(L)'
;MSQAAQDLRRLIMRLAALTEAKIQAAIARDSDRLLNLLQEEMDPLAEVQRILYSFPPLSPGERAELRDLIEAWMGRTTYLGTLLETQLGYIDFARAVLGIDRTGGLDTSW
;
A
#
# COMPACT_ATOMS: atom_id res chain seq x y z
N MET A 1 -11.71 5.30 -23.75
CA MET A 1 -10.75 5.82 -22.76
C MET A 1 -9.52 6.36 -23.48
N SER A 2 -9.05 7.56 -23.12
CA SER A 2 -7.77 8.13 -23.53
C SER A 2 -6.59 7.26 -23.08
N GLN A 3 -5.44 7.38 -23.75
CA GLN A 3 -4.25 6.58 -23.41
C GLN A 3 -3.83 6.80 -21.94
N ALA A 4 -3.79 8.06 -21.49
CA ALA A 4 -3.44 8.38 -20.10
C ALA A 4 -4.43 7.76 -19.08
N ALA A 5 -5.72 7.72 -19.40
CA ALA A 5 -6.71 7.06 -18.55
C ALA A 5 -6.50 5.54 -18.50
N GLN A 6 -6.15 4.92 -19.64
CA GLN A 6 -5.84 3.49 -19.70
C GLN A 6 -4.57 3.15 -18.91
N ASP A 7 -3.53 3.98 -19.02
CA ASP A 7 -2.28 3.81 -18.29
C ASP A 7 -2.49 3.93 -16.79
N LEU A 8 -3.23 4.96 -16.34
CA LEU A 8 -3.56 5.11 -14.93
C LEU A 8 -4.40 3.94 -14.41
N ARG A 9 -5.41 3.52 -15.18
CA ARG A 9 -6.24 2.36 -14.82
C ARG A 9 -5.38 1.11 -14.62
N ARG A 10 -4.47 0.82 -15.55
CA ARG A 10 -3.55 -0.33 -15.47
C ARG A 10 -2.70 -0.26 -14.20
N LEU A 11 -2.19 0.92 -13.85
CA LEU A 11 -1.36 1.11 -12.66
C LEU A 11 -2.16 0.94 -11.36
N ILE A 12 -3.36 1.53 -11.27
CA ILE A 12 -4.23 1.35 -10.09
C ILE A 12 -4.58 -0.13 -9.91
N MET A 13 -4.91 -0.84 -11.00
CA MET A 13 -5.17 -2.28 -10.93
C MET A 13 -3.95 -3.08 -10.46
N ARG A 14 -2.74 -2.72 -10.92
CA ARG A 14 -1.49 -3.34 -10.44
C ARG A 14 -1.26 -3.08 -8.95
N LEU A 15 -1.46 -1.84 -8.50
CA LEU A 15 -1.34 -1.46 -7.09
C LEU A 15 -2.38 -2.18 -6.21
N ALA A 16 -3.61 -2.33 -6.70
CA ALA A 16 -4.64 -3.12 -6.03
C ALA A 16 -4.24 -4.59 -5.88
N ALA A 17 -3.67 -5.20 -6.93
CA ALA A 17 -3.18 -6.57 -6.88
C ALA A 17 -2.01 -6.75 -5.90
N LEU A 18 -1.06 -5.81 -5.89
CA LEU A 18 0.04 -5.78 -4.91
C LEU A 18 -0.49 -5.61 -3.48
N THR A 19 -1.49 -4.75 -3.29
CA THR A 19 -2.15 -4.54 -2.00
C THR A 19 -2.78 -5.83 -1.49
N GLU A 20 -3.50 -6.56 -2.36
CA GLU A 20 -4.07 -7.85 -1.97
C GLU A 20 -2.99 -8.88 -1.65
N ALA A 21 -1.91 -8.95 -2.44
CA ALA A 21 -0.80 -9.84 -2.15
C ALA A 21 -0.13 -9.52 -0.80
N LYS A 22 0.02 -8.23 -0.44
CA LYS A 22 0.55 -7.80 0.86
C LYS A 22 -0.38 -8.19 2.01
N ILE A 23 -1.70 -8.07 1.82
CA ILE A 23 -2.69 -8.55 2.80
C ILE A 23 -2.51 -10.04 3.03
N GLN A 24 -2.41 -10.84 1.96
CA GLN A 24 -2.21 -12.29 2.09
C GLN A 24 -0.88 -12.63 2.78
N ALA A 25 0.21 -11.94 2.45
CA ALA A 25 1.50 -12.11 3.12
C ALA A 25 1.44 -11.75 4.61
N ALA A 26 0.76 -10.64 4.95
CA ALA A 26 0.57 -10.21 6.34
C ALA A 26 -0.27 -11.21 7.14
N ILE A 27 -1.36 -11.74 6.57
CA ILE A 27 -2.19 -12.78 7.21
C ILE A 27 -1.36 -14.06 7.43
N ALA A 28 -0.55 -14.46 6.44
CA ALA A 28 0.33 -15.62 6.52
C ALA A 28 1.55 -15.41 7.43
N ARG A 29 1.79 -14.18 7.91
CA ARG A 29 2.98 -13.78 8.68
C ARG A 29 4.29 -14.03 7.92
N ASP A 30 4.24 -13.90 6.60
CA ASP A 30 5.37 -14.04 5.70
C ASP A 30 6.03 -12.67 5.49
N SER A 31 6.92 -12.31 6.42
CA SER A 31 7.57 -11.00 6.46
C SER A 31 8.46 -10.75 5.24
N ASP A 32 9.17 -11.77 4.77
CA ASP A 32 10.10 -11.64 3.65
C ASP A 32 9.34 -11.35 2.35
N ARG A 33 8.25 -12.08 2.12
CA ARG A 33 7.36 -11.80 0.99
C ARG A 33 6.71 -10.42 1.10
N LEU A 34 6.28 -10.03 2.31
CA LEU A 34 5.69 -8.70 2.52
C LEU A 34 6.68 -7.57 2.17
N LEU A 35 7.95 -7.71 2.59
CA LEU A 35 9.00 -6.73 2.26
C LEU A 35 9.27 -6.65 0.76
N ASN A 36 9.36 -7.79 0.07
CA ASN A 36 9.53 -7.82 -1.38
C ASN A 36 8.36 -7.13 -2.11
N LEU A 37 7.12 -7.40 -1.68
CA LEU A 37 5.93 -6.76 -2.26
C LEU A 37 5.87 -5.26 -2.01
N LEU A 38 6.38 -4.78 -0.87
CA LEU A 38 6.50 -3.34 -0.59
C LEU A 38 7.53 -2.67 -1.52
N GLN A 39 8.64 -3.35 -1.81
CA GLN A 39 9.63 -2.85 -2.78
C GLN A 39 9.05 -2.80 -4.20
N GLU A 40 8.34 -3.84 -4.62
CA GLU A 40 7.68 -3.92 -5.93
C GLU A 40 6.61 -2.83 -6.14
N GLU A 41 6.03 -2.29 -5.07
CA GLU A 41 5.02 -1.22 -5.10
C GLU A 41 5.61 0.16 -5.41
N MET A 42 6.92 0.36 -5.18
CA MET A 42 7.53 1.68 -5.32
C MET A 42 7.51 2.21 -6.75
N ASP A 43 7.84 1.38 -7.75
CA ASP A 43 7.86 1.81 -9.15
C ASP A 43 6.45 2.19 -9.65
N PRO A 44 5.40 1.37 -9.46
CA PRO A 44 4.05 1.75 -9.85
C PRO A 44 3.53 3.01 -9.16
N LEU A 45 3.87 3.24 -7.87
CA LEU A 45 3.48 4.47 -7.17
C LEU A 45 4.15 5.71 -7.78
N ALA A 46 5.45 5.64 -8.07
CA ALA A 46 6.16 6.70 -8.76
C ALA A 46 5.56 6.98 -10.15
N GLU A 47 5.15 5.93 -10.85
CA GLU A 47 4.51 6.04 -12.16
C GLU A 47 3.13 6.73 -12.10
N VAL A 48 2.30 6.35 -11.12
CA VAL A 48 1.02 7.01 -10.85
C VAL A 48 1.24 8.48 -10.55
N GLN A 49 2.18 8.80 -9.66
CA GLN A 49 2.48 10.18 -9.29
C GLN A 49 2.89 11.02 -10.51
N ARG A 50 3.76 10.48 -11.37
CA ARG A 50 4.18 11.13 -12.62
C ARG A 50 3.00 11.41 -13.55
N ILE A 51 2.11 10.43 -13.74
CA ILE A 51 0.93 10.57 -14.60
C ILE A 51 -0.02 11.64 -14.03
N LEU A 52 -0.24 11.63 -12.71
CA LEU A 52 -1.10 12.61 -12.04
C LEU A 52 -0.57 14.05 -12.13
N TYR A 53 0.75 14.26 -12.21
CA TYR A 53 1.33 15.60 -12.42
C TYR A 53 1.07 16.14 -13.83
N SER A 54 1.08 15.28 -14.84
CA SER A 54 0.84 15.65 -16.25
C SER A 54 -0.57 15.32 -16.71
N PHE A 55 -1.53 15.23 -15.78
CA PHE A 55 -2.78 14.52 -16.02
C PHE A 55 -3.67 15.27 -17.03
N PRO A 56 -3.95 14.69 -18.20
CA PRO A 56 -4.82 15.32 -19.17
C PRO A 56 -6.27 15.34 -18.68
N PRO A 57 -7.10 16.27 -19.19
CA PRO A 57 -8.51 16.32 -18.83
C PRO A 57 -9.21 15.00 -19.21
N LEU A 58 -9.79 14.35 -18.21
CA LEU A 58 -10.63 13.17 -18.37
C LEU A 58 -12.06 13.56 -18.74
N SER A 59 -12.68 12.74 -19.58
CA SER A 59 -14.13 12.74 -19.75
C SER A 59 -14.84 12.37 -18.44
N PRO A 60 -16.12 12.76 -18.26
CA PRO A 60 -16.88 12.40 -17.06
C PRO A 60 -16.94 10.89 -16.79
N GLY A 61 -17.05 10.06 -17.84
CA GLY A 61 -17.09 8.60 -17.71
C GLY A 61 -15.76 8.01 -17.24
N GLU A 62 -14.63 8.46 -17.81
CA GLU A 62 -13.29 8.02 -17.37
C GLU A 62 -13.01 8.42 -15.93
N ARG A 63 -13.44 9.63 -15.53
CA ARG A 63 -13.30 10.11 -14.16
C ARG A 63 -14.13 9.29 -13.19
N ALA A 64 -15.34 8.87 -13.57
CA ALA A 64 -16.16 8.01 -12.73
C ALA A 64 -15.50 6.64 -12.53
N GLU A 65 -15.09 5.99 -13.63
CA GLU A 65 -14.44 4.66 -13.56
C GLU A 65 -13.15 4.67 -12.72
N LEU A 66 -12.26 5.65 -12.94
CA LEU A 66 -11.01 5.75 -12.20
C LEU A 66 -11.24 6.05 -10.71
N ARG A 67 -12.28 6.82 -10.37
CA ARG A 67 -12.65 7.08 -8.99
C ARG A 67 -13.07 5.81 -8.27
N ASP A 68 -13.96 5.03 -8.89
CA ASP A 68 -14.43 3.77 -8.29
C ASP A 68 -13.27 2.81 -8.02
N LEU A 69 -12.31 2.73 -8.95
CA LEU A 69 -11.09 1.93 -8.78
C LEU A 69 -10.19 2.44 -7.64
N ILE A 70 -10.01 3.76 -7.54
CA ILE A 70 -9.20 4.38 -6.48
C ILE A 70 -9.86 4.19 -5.11
N GLU A 71 -11.17 4.36 -5.01
CA GLU A 71 -11.93 4.17 -3.77
C GLU A 71 -11.85 2.71 -3.30
N ALA A 72 -12.01 1.75 -4.22
CA ALA A 72 -11.85 0.33 -3.91
C ALA A 72 -10.42 0.01 -3.45
N TRP A 73 -9.41 0.51 -4.17
CA TRP A 73 -8.00 0.32 -3.79
C TRP A 73 -7.69 0.93 -2.42
N MET A 74 -8.14 2.17 -2.17
CA MET A 74 -8.01 2.87 -0.89
C MET A 74 -8.61 2.03 0.25
N GLY A 75 -9.80 1.46 0.07
CA GLY A 75 -10.42 0.60 1.08
C GLY A 75 -9.55 -0.61 1.45
N ARG A 76 -8.93 -1.26 0.45
CA ARG A 76 -8.01 -2.39 0.70
C ARG A 76 -6.70 -1.94 1.36
N THR A 77 -6.14 -0.80 0.95
CA THR A 77 -4.93 -0.24 1.55
C THR A 77 -5.13 0.14 3.02
N THR A 78 -6.27 0.76 3.35
CA THR A 78 -6.64 1.05 4.75
C THR A 78 -6.75 -0.23 5.57
N TYR A 79 -7.39 -1.27 5.03
CA TYR A 79 -7.49 -2.56 5.71
C TYR A 79 -6.11 -3.19 5.98
N LEU A 80 -5.19 -3.15 5.01
CA LEU A 80 -3.81 -3.59 5.20
C LEU A 80 -3.12 -2.80 6.34
N GLY A 81 -3.28 -1.48 6.38
CA GLY A 81 -2.75 -0.64 7.46
C GLY A 81 -3.24 -1.10 8.84
N THR A 82 -4.56 -1.27 9.01
CA THR A 82 -5.16 -1.75 10.27
C THR A 82 -4.64 -3.14 10.66
N LEU A 83 -4.47 -4.04 9.69
CA LEU A 83 -3.94 -5.38 9.94
C LEU A 83 -2.51 -5.32 10.48
N LEU A 84 -1.63 -4.51 9.86
CA LEU A 84 -0.24 -4.36 10.28
C LEU A 84 -0.13 -3.70 11.66
N GLU A 85 -0.90 -2.65 11.91
CA GLU A 85 -0.97 -1.99 13.22
C GLU A 85 -1.40 -2.96 14.33
N THR A 86 -2.41 -3.79 14.06
CA THR A 86 -2.87 -4.81 15.00
C THR A 86 -1.75 -5.82 15.32
N GLN A 87 -1.00 -6.26 14.32
CA GLN A 87 0.13 -7.18 14.52
C GLN A 87 1.25 -6.55 15.35
N LEU A 88 1.59 -5.28 15.08
CA LEU A 88 2.56 -4.54 15.89
C LEU A 88 2.09 -4.39 17.34
N GLY A 89 0.80 -4.13 17.56
CA GLY A 89 0.20 -4.08 18.89
C GLY A 89 0.36 -5.39 19.67
N TYR A 90 0.20 -6.55 19.02
CA TYR A 90 0.46 -7.84 19.66
C TYR A 90 1.93 -8.05 20.01
N ILE A 91 2.87 -7.59 19.16
CA ILE A 91 4.31 -7.66 19.44
C ILE A 91 4.65 -6.78 20.65
N ASP A 92 4.12 -5.56 20.70
CA ASP A 92 4.35 -4.65 21.82
C ASP A 92 3.73 -5.20 23.12
N PHE A 93 2.54 -5.81 23.07
CA PHE A 93 1.96 -6.52 24.21
C PHE A 93 2.83 -7.69 24.69
N ALA A 94 3.29 -8.54 23.77
CA ALA A 94 4.16 -9.67 24.10
C ALA A 94 5.48 -9.20 24.76
N ARG A 95 6.07 -8.11 24.25
CA ARG A 95 7.26 -7.49 24.84
C ARG A 95 6.99 -7.00 26.26
N ALA A 96 5.88 -6.31 26.50
CA ALA A 96 5.51 -5.83 27.82
C ALA A 96 5.32 -6.98 28.83
N VAL A 97 4.65 -8.07 28.43
CA VAL A 97 4.49 -9.28 29.26
C VAL A 97 5.83 -9.93 29.59
N LEU A 98 6.77 -9.93 28.64
CA LEU A 98 8.11 -10.50 28.81
C LEU A 98 9.10 -9.55 29.49
N GLY A 99 8.69 -8.33 29.85
CA GLY A 99 9.59 -7.32 30.44
C GLY A 99 10.71 -6.86 29.49
N ILE A 100 10.49 -6.95 28.18
CA ILE A 100 11.43 -6.47 27.16
C ILE A 100 11.18 -4.96 27.00
N ASP A 101 11.89 -4.15 27.78
CA ASP A 101 11.82 -2.69 27.68
C ASP A 101 12.52 -2.16 26.43
N ARG A 102 11.91 -1.14 25.79
CA ARG A 102 12.52 -0.33 24.73
C ARG A 102 13.59 0.61 25.33
N THR A 103 14.64 0.09 25.95
CA THR A 103 15.82 0.89 26.38
C THR A 103 16.96 0.89 25.36
N GLY A 104 16.72 0.43 24.14
CA GLY A 104 17.61 0.62 22.99
C GLY A 104 16.87 1.36 21.89
N GLY A 105 16.87 2.69 21.95
CA GLY A 105 16.34 3.54 20.90
C GLY A 105 17.02 3.25 19.56
N LEU A 106 16.28 3.46 18.47
CA LEU A 106 16.90 3.78 17.19
C LEU A 106 17.69 5.07 17.42
N ASP A 107 19.00 4.93 17.53
CA ASP A 107 19.95 6.03 17.38
C ASP A 107 19.77 6.56 15.95
N THR A 108 18.93 7.59 15.81
CA THR A 108 18.82 8.40 14.61
C THR A 108 19.97 9.38 14.59
N SER A 109 21.17 8.88 14.31
CA SER A 109 22.32 9.68 13.88
C SER A 109 22.58 9.39 12.39
N TRP A 110 21.78 10.02 11.54
CA TRP A 110 22.08 10.33 10.14
C TRP A 110 21.47 11.68 9.78
#